data_AF-A0A414SFG7-F1
#
_entry.id   AF-A0A414SFG7-F1
#
_cell.length_a   1.000
_cell.length_b   1.000
_cell.length_c   1.000
_cell.angle_alpha   90.00
_cell.angle_beta   90.00
_cell.angle_gamma   90.00
#
_symmetry.space_group_name_H-M   'P 1'
#
loop_
_entity.id
_entity.type
_entity.pdbx_description
1 polymer ?
#
loop_
_entity_poly.entity_id
_entity_poly.type
_entity_poly.pdbx_seq_one_letter_code
_entity_poly.pdbx_strand_id
1 'polypeptide(L)'
;MGEYAIVDTETGEEVGEINSGDVIISVHERQRRVRMKKEREEHEINRYRGKGERYIFVNTTFDFSDLSPSTVTKLIYLSTYAAYDNLLILNAKSKKEIKRSDLPKILGVSKRTSERFWNSVKAYYIREDEETGKLWLNDEIFKRGKLKSKTAIDYQQFYFNGVRSLYKSANGKNHNYLGYLFQLIPFINREWNVVCENPFEADLDNVQLVTMKDFCDYIGYKDTSSISKLKKIYDGLEFDVNGKKQRFCALTYTGLDSGTARICINPEVFYVGSNKGRVDVLKLFFKE
;
A
#
# COMPACT_ATOMS: atom_id res chain seq x y z
N MET A 1 15.85 48.75 -11.76
CA MET A 1 15.54 47.71 -10.76
C MET A 1 16.38 48.04 -9.55
N GLY A 2 15.77 48.13 -8.37
CA GLY A 2 16.53 48.36 -7.13
C GLY A 2 17.09 47.03 -6.64
N GLU A 3 18.38 47.00 -6.32
CA GLU A 3 19.02 45.90 -5.60
C GLU A 3 18.74 46.08 -4.09
N TYR A 4 18.43 44.99 -3.40
CA TYR A 4 18.10 44.99 -1.98
C TYR A 4 19.04 44.04 -1.23
N ALA A 5 19.69 44.56 -0.19
CA ALA A 5 20.65 43.84 0.64
C ALA A 5 20.11 43.57 2.06
N ILE A 6 20.59 42.50 2.68
CA ILE A 6 20.40 42.16 4.08
C ILE A 6 21.59 42.72 4.83
N VAL A 7 21.33 43.62 5.78
CA VAL A 7 22.38 44.31 6.55
C VAL A 7 22.26 43.92 8.02
N ASP A 8 23.37 43.58 8.64
CA ASP A 8 23.46 43.43 10.08
C ASP A 8 23.34 44.82 10.74
N THR A 9 22.35 45.00 11.59
CA THR A 9 22.05 46.31 12.17
C THR A 9 23.02 46.75 13.27
N GLU A 10 23.83 45.84 13.82
CA GLU A 10 24.83 46.14 14.84
C GLU A 10 26.18 46.49 14.22
N THR A 11 26.59 45.78 13.17
CA THR A 11 27.90 46.01 12.51
C THR A 11 27.80 46.91 11.28
N GLY A 12 26.62 47.00 10.66
CA GLY A 12 26.41 47.71 9.40
C GLY A 12 26.94 46.96 8.17
N GLU A 13 27.40 45.72 8.34
CA GLU A 13 27.92 44.89 7.25
C GLU A 13 26.79 44.25 6.45
N GLU A 14 26.97 44.18 5.14
CA GLU A 14 26.10 43.42 4.26
C GLU A 14 26.36 41.92 4.46
N VAL A 15 25.31 41.20 4.87
CA VAL A 15 25.35 39.77 5.22
C VAL A 15 24.57 38.90 4.22
N GLY A 16 24.02 39.49 3.17
CA GLY A 16 23.40 38.76 2.06
C GLY A 16 22.55 39.65 1.15
N GLU A 17 21.97 39.06 0.12
CA GLU A 17 21.12 39.75 -0.86
C GLU A 17 19.70 39.16 -0.87
N ILE A 18 18.71 39.99 -1.21
CA ILE A 18 17.31 39.56 -1.41
C ILE A 18 17.00 39.61 -2.90
N ASN A 19 16.71 38.44 -3.47
CA ASN A 19 16.36 38.31 -4.88
C ASN A 19 14.85 38.44 -5.10
N SER A 20 14.48 38.80 -6.33
CA SER A 20 13.08 38.84 -6.74
C SER A 20 12.44 37.44 -6.64
N GLY A 21 11.45 37.29 -5.76
CA GLY A 21 10.79 36.01 -5.47
C GLY A 21 11.10 35.45 -4.08
N ASP A 22 12.12 36.00 -3.40
CA ASP A 22 12.41 35.65 -2.02
C ASP A 22 11.29 36.15 -1.08
N VAL A 23 11.02 35.34 -0.06
CA VAL A 23 9.97 35.62 0.92
C VAL A 23 10.62 35.77 2.29
N ILE A 24 10.56 36.98 2.84
CA ILE A 24 10.99 37.25 4.21
C ILE A 24 9.89 36.79 5.16
N ILE A 25 10.22 35.87 6.07
CA ILE A 25 9.28 35.31 7.04
C ILE A 25 9.87 35.54 8.42
N SER A 26 9.13 36.20 9.31
CA SER A 26 9.58 36.38 10.69
C SER A 26 9.72 35.03 11.40
N VAL A 27 10.60 34.94 12.41
CA VAL A 27 10.77 33.73 13.22
C VAL A 27 9.45 33.27 13.84
N HIS A 28 8.62 34.22 14.31
CA HIS A 28 7.29 33.94 14.86
C HIS A 28 6.32 33.40 13.79
N GLU A 29 6.31 33.97 12.57
CA GLU A 29 5.46 33.48 11.48
C GLU A 29 5.94 32.12 10.96
N ARG A 30 7.25 31.85 10.95
CA ARG A 30 7.82 30.53 10.66
C ARG A 30 7.38 29.49 11.71
N GLN A 31 7.47 29.82 12.99
CA GLN A 31 7.01 28.95 14.09
C GLN A 31 5.49 28.72 14.02
N ARG A 32 4.70 29.76 13.73
CA ARG A 32 3.26 29.66 13.52
C ARG A 32 2.91 28.76 12.33
N ARG A 33 3.61 28.87 11.19
CA ARG A 33 3.42 27.99 10.03
C ARG A 33 3.71 26.53 10.36
N VAL A 34 4.81 26.25 11.08
CA VAL A 34 5.15 24.90 11.55
C VAL A 34 4.08 24.37 12.52
N ARG A 35 3.62 25.21 13.45
CA ARG A 35 2.55 24.86 14.42
C ARG A 35 1.23 24.58 13.71
N MET A 36 0.80 25.45 12.79
CA MET A 36 -0.41 25.26 12.00
C MET A 36 -0.34 24.03 11.10
N LYS A 37 0.84 23.68 10.57
CA LYS A 37 1.04 22.44 9.81
C LYS A 37 0.86 21.23 10.72
N LYS A 38 1.50 21.21 11.90
CA LYS A 38 1.31 20.16 12.93
C LYS A 38 -0.14 20.06 13.41
N GLU A 39 -0.80 21.19 13.68
CA GLU A 39 -2.20 21.25 14.11
C GLU A 39 -3.14 20.74 13.00
N ARG A 40 -2.90 21.08 11.74
CA ARG A 40 -3.65 20.53 10.59
C ARG A 40 -3.44 19.04 10.44
N GLU A 41 -2.19 18.57 10.55
CA GLU A 41 -1.86 17.14 10.54
C GLU A 41 -2.53 16.40 11.71
N GLU A 42 -2.50 16.95 12.93
CA GLU A 42 -3.19 16.39 14.10
C GLU A 42 -4.71 16.40 13.97
N HIS A 43 -5.28 17.46 13.40
CA HIS A 43 -6.70 17.53 13.10
C HIS A 43 -7.11 16.51 12.03
N GLU A 44 -6.30 16.28 11.00
CA GLU A 44 -6.53 15.21 10.03
C GLU A 44 -6.40 13.84 10.70
N ILE A 45 -5.33 13.58 11.44
CA ILE A 45 -5.12 12.36 12.24
C ILE A 45 -6.33 12.09 13.14
N ASN A 46 -6.84 13.10 13.85
CA ASN A 46 -7.98 12.95 14.76
C ASN A 46 -9.32 12.78 14.03
N ARG A 47 -9.51 13.42 12.87
CA ARG A 47 -10.69 13.22 12.01
C ARG A 47 -10.75 11.78 11.46
N TYR A 48 -9.60 11.19 11.15
CA TYR A 48 -9.49 9.80 10.69
C TYR A 48 -9.48 8.77 11.83
N ARG A 49 -9.04 9.15 13.05
CA ARG A 49 -9.21 8.33 14.27
C ARG A 49 -10.66 8.09 14.65
N GLY A 50 -11.58 8.93 14.19
CA GLY A 50 -12.98 8.93 14.63
C GLY A 50 -13.90 7.89 13.98
N LYS A 51 -13.71 7.49 12.71
CA LYS A 51 -14.72 6.65 12.00
C LYS A 51 -14.20 5.73 10.86
N GLY A 52 -12.90 5.53 10.67
CA GLY A 52 -12.41 4.76 9.51
C GLY A 52 -11.16 3.90 9.75
N GLU A 53 -11.08 2.77 9.06
CA GLU A 53 -9.88 1.94 9.02
C GLU A 53 -8.69 2.71 8.41
N ARG A 54 -7.48 2.53 8.97
CA ARG A 54 -6.27 3.17 8.43
C ARG A 54 -5.89 2.52 7.10
N TYR A 55 -5.38 3.31 6.15
CA TYR A 55 -4.99 2.81 4.83
C TYR A 55 -3.78 3.54 4.26
N ILE A 56 -3.09 2.96 3.28
CA ILE A 56 -2.04 3.63 2.49
C ILE A 56 -2.35 3.47 1.01
N PHE A 57 -2.08 4.51 0.24
CA PHE A 57 -2.17 4.47 -1.20
C PHE A 57 -0.83 4.01 -1.78
N VAL A 58 -0.88 3.10 -2.76
CA VAL A 58 0.28 2.63 -3.52
C VAL A 58 0.07 3.00 -4.97
N ASN A 59 1.05 3.66 -5.57
CA ASN A 59 1.00 4.07 -6.97
C ASN A 59 0.99 2.83 -7.88
N THR A 60 -0.06 2.66 -8.68
CA THR A 60 -0.24 1.53 -9.59
C THR A 60 0.48 1.70 -10.92
N THR A 61 0.94 2.92 -11.24
CA THR A 61 1.80 3.14 -12.42
C THR A 61 3.25 2.75 -12.14
N PHE A 62 3.57 2.39 -10.89
CA PHE A 62 4.91 2.01 -10.49
C PHE A 62 5.18 0.53 -10.79
N ASP A 63 6.29 0.24 -11.46
CA ASP A 63 6.69 -1.13 -11.81
C ASP A 63 7.54 -1.75 -10.70
N PHE A 64 7.07 -2.86 -10.12
CA PHE A 64 7.78 -3.63 -9.11
C PHE A 64 8.51 -4.87 -9.69
N SER A 65 8.72 -4.92 -11.01
CA SER A 65 9.32 -6.08 -11.71
C SER A 65 10.76 -6.39 -11.29
N ASP A 66 11.49 -5.42 -10.73
CA ASP A 66 12.81 -5.58 -10.13
C ASP A 66 12.77 -6.34 -8.79
N LEU A 67 11.60 -6.44 -8.16
CA LEU A 67 11.39 -7.14 -6.89
C LEU A 67 10.77 -8.51 -7.10
N SER A 68 11.27 -9.49 -6.33
CA SER A 68 10.56 -10.78 -6.24
C SER A 68 9.18 -10.60 -5.59
N PRO A 69 8.17 -11.44 -5.93
CA PRO A 69 6.83 -11.35 -5.34
C PRO A 69 6.84 -11.40 -3.81
N SER A 70 7.74 -12.19 -3.23
CA SER A 70 7.97 -12.29 -1.79
C SER A 70 8.45 -10.98 -1.16
N THR A 71 9.20 -10.17 -1.91
CA THR A 71 9.74 -8.88 -1.47
C THR A 71 8.68 -7.80 -1.56
N VAL A 72 7.93 -7.75 -2.68
CA VAL A 72 6.74 -6.88 -2.83
C VAL A 72 5.76 -7.10 -1.67
N THR A 73 5.46 -8.36 -1.36
CA THR A 73 4.63 -8.74 -0.20
C THR A 73 5.08 -8.09 1.10
N LYS A 74 6.36 -8.24 1.43
CA LYS A 74 6.93 -7.70 2.67
C LYS A 74 6.94 -6.19 2.67
N LEU A 75 7.16 -5.57 1.51
CA LEU A 75 7.13 -4.13 1.33
C LEU A 75 5.72 -3.56 1.54
N ILE A 76 4.69 -4.15 0.91
CA ILE A 76 3.29 -3.75 1.11
C ILE A 76 2.84 -3.98 2.56
N TYR A 77 3.23 -5.10 3.17
CA TYR A 77 2.94 -5.34 4.58
C TYR A 77 3.64 -4.32 5.50
N LEU A 78 4.91 -4.04 5.27
CA LEU A 78 5.68 -3.06 6.04
C LEU A 78 5.12 -1.64 5.86
N SER A 79 4.59 -1.31 4.67
CA SER A 79 4.01 0.00 4.40
C SER A 79 2.78 0.31 5.28
N THR A 80 2.11 -0.72 5.80
CA THR A 80 1.04 -0.56 6.80
C THR A 80 1.51 0.03 8.14
N TYR A 81 2.83 0.18 8.35
CA TYR A 81 3.41 0.83 9.52
C TYR A 81 3.74 2.31 9.29
N ALA A 82 3.40 2.86 8.11
CA ALA A 82 3.63 4.26 7.79
C ALA A 82 2.76 5.23 8.62
N ALA A 83 3.41 6.27 9.15
CA ALA A 83 2.79 7.51 9.58
C ALA A 83 2.36 8.37 8.38
N TYR A 84 1.79 9.56 8.60
CA TYR A 84 1.28 10.39 7.49
C TYR A 84 2.37 11.00 6.62
N ASP A 85 3.57 11.16 7.17
CA ASP A 85 4.81 11.58 6.51
C ASP A 85 5.63 10.38 6.00
N ASN A 86 5.00 9.21 5.87
CA ASN A 86 5.61 7.96 5.42
C ASN A 86 6.79 7.44 6.27
N LEU A 87 7.02 8.00 7.46
CA LEU A 87 7.91 7.44 8.47
C LEU A 87 7.35 6.12 9.00
N LEU A 88 8.17 5.08 9.07
CA LEU A 88 7.76 3.79 9.60
C LEU A 88 7.78 3.79 11.14
N ILE A 89 6.60 3.55 11.73
CA ILE A 89 6.40 3.50 13.18
C ILE A 89 5.65 2.23 13.59
N LEU A 90 6.00 1.64 14.74
CA LEU A 90 5.38 0.39 15.21
C LEU A 90 3.87 0.52 15.39
N ASN A 91 3.42 1.64 15.96
CA ASN A 91 2.01 2.00 16.03
C ASN A 91 1.82 3.50 16.31
N ALA A 92 0.61 3.99 16.03
CA ALA A 92 0.26 5.40 16.17
C ALA A 92 0.21 5.91 17.62
N LYS A 93 0.17 5.02 18.62
CA LYS A 93 0.11 5.39 20.05
C LYS A 93 1.50 5.62 20.62
N SER A 94 2.40 4.66 20.45
CA SER A 94 3.77 4.78 20.93
C SER A 94 4.62 5.70 20.05
N LYS A 95 4.25 5.86 18.76
CA LYS A 95 5.06 6.53 17.73
C LYS A 95 6.50 6.02 17.69
N LYS A 96 6.75 4.81 18.21
CA LYS A 96 8.09 4.23 18.26
C LYS A 96 8.52 3.94 16.83
N GLU A 97 9.60 4.58 16.42
CA GLU A 97 10.23 4.45 15.11
C GLU A 97 10.71 3.02 14.89
N ILE A 98 10.51 2.52 13.68
CA ILE A 98 11.03 1.22 13.24
C ILE A 98 12.44 1.44 12.73
N LYS A 99 13.39 0.67 13.25
CA LYS A 99 14.76 0.60 12.74
C LYS A 99 14.98 -0.68 11.95
N ARG A 100 16.06 -0.72 11.16
CA ARG A 100 16.45 -1.92 10.41
C ARG A 100 16.56 -3.18 11.29
N SER A 101 17.01 -3.03 12.54
CA SER A 101 17.12 -4.13 13.51
C SER A 101 15.77 -4.71 13.94
N ASP A 102 14.66 -3.98 13.78
CA ASP A 102 13.31 -4.45 14.09
C ASP A 102 12.69 -5.27 12.94
N LEU A 103 13.19 -5.13 11.71
CA LEU A 103 12.63 -5.75 10.51
C LEU A 103 12.48 -7.28 10.61
N PRO A 104 13.44 -8.06 11.13
CA PRO A 104 13.26 -9.51 11.25
C PRO A 104 12.02 -9.89 12.07
N LYS A 105 11.78 -9.16 13.17
CA LYS A 105 10.63 -9.40 14.05
C LYS A 105 9.33 -8.92 13.42
N ILE A 106 9.32 -7.75 12.78
CA ILE A 106 8.12 -7.18 12.15
C ILE A 106 7.67 -8.07 11.00
N LEU A 107 8.59 -8.46 10.12
CA LEU A 107 8.34 -9.28 8.95
C LEU A 107 8.14 -10.76 9.30
N GLY A 108 8.51 -11.20 10.51
CA GLY A 108 8.39 -12.59 10.94
C GLY A 108 9.33 -13.53 10.17
N VAL A 109 10.55 -13.08 9.87
CA VAL A 109 11.53 -13.84 9.08
C VAL A 109 12.89 -13.91 9.77
N SER A 110 13.75 -14.83 9.29
CA SER A 110 15.13 -14.92 9.77
C SER A 110 15.92 -13.62 9.52
N LYS A 111 16.96 -13.36 10.32
CA LYS A 111 17.87 -12.21 10.11
C LYS A 111 18.43 -12.19 8.68
N ARG A 112 18.85 -13.35 8.16
CA ARG A 112 19.36 -13.49 6.79
C ARG A 112 18.31 -13.13 5.72
N THR A 113 17.07 -13.55 5.91
CA THR A 113 15.96 -13.23 4.99
C THR A 113 15.62 -11.74 5.06
N SER A 114 15.60 -11.15 6.26
CA SER A 114 15.39 -9.72 6.45
C SER A 114 16.50 -8.89 5.79
N GLU A 115 17.74 -9.35 5.85
CA GLU A 115 18.88 -8.69 5.21
C GLU A 115 18.76 -8.73 3.69
N ARG A 116 18.33 -9.87 3.12
CA ARG A 116 18.04 -9.96 1.68
C ARG A 116 16.92 -9.00 1.27
N PHE A 117 15.81 -8.99 2.01
CA PHE A 117 14.72 -8.04 1.79
C PHE A 117 15.23 -6.60 1.79
N TRP A 118 16.00 -6.22 2.81
CA TRP A 118 16.55 -4.87 2.94
C TRP A 118 17.41 -4.50 1.73
N ASN A 119 18.30 -5.39 1.29
CA ASN A 119 19.15 -5.12 0.13
C ASN A 119 18.38 -4.95 -1.18
N SER A 120 17.19 -5.54 -1.31
CA SER A 120 16.33 -5.36 -2.48
C SER A 120 15.52 -4.06 -2.46
N VAL A 121 15.20 -3.52 -1.28
CA VAL A 121 14.32 -2.34 -1.15
C VAL A 121 15.03 -1.03 -0.80
N LYS A 122 16.23 -1.13 -0.22
CA LYS A 122 17.01 0.05 0.19
C LYS A 122 17.30 0.96 -1.01
N ALA A 123 17.49 2.25 -0.72
CA ALA A 123 17.72 3.33 -1.67
C ALA A 123 16.50 3.78 -2.49
N TYR A 124 15.74 2.85 -3.08
CA TYR A 124 14.65 3.23 -3.99
C TYR A 124 13.26 3.19 -3.33
N TYR A 125 12.95 2.15 -2.57
CA TYR A 125 11.62 1.96 -1.98
C TYR A 125 11.56 2.42 -0.53
N ILE A 126 12.67 2.25 0.20
CA ILE A 126 12.82 2.65 1.59
C ILE A 126 14.17 3.35 1.75
N ARG A 127 14.16 4.57 2.30
CA ARG A 127 15.38 5.27 2.73
C ARG A 127 15.60 5.09 4.23
N GLU A 128 16.85 4.91 4.60
CA GLU A 128 17.33 4.95 5.98
C GLU A 128 18.07 6.27 6.19
N ASP A 129 17.78 6.98 7.27
CA ASP A 129 18.57 8.14 7.69
C ASP A 129 19.81 7.65 8.43
N GLU A 130 20.98 8.08 7.97
CA GLU A 130 22.26 7.54 8.43
C GLU A 130 22.57 7.87 9.90
N GLU A 131 22.06 9.00 10.41
CA GLU A 131 22.31 9.44 11.78
C GLU A 131 21.36 8.79 12.78
N THR A 132 20.07 8.73 12.44
CA THR A 132 19.00 8.32 13.36
C THR A 132 18.60 6.85 13.19
N GLY A 133 18.88 6.26 12.03
CA GLY A 133 18.46 4.91 11.63
C GLY A 133 16.96 4.78 11.39
N LYS A 134 16.27 5.91 11.18
CA LYS A 134 14.83 5.96 10.88
C LYS A 134 14.59 5.53 9.44
N LEU A 135 13.44 4.91 9.20
CA LEU A 135 13.07 4.38 7.89
C LEU A 135 11.85 5.12 7.32
N TRP A 136 11.94 5.60 6.09
CA TRP A 136 10.83 6.23 5.36
C TRP A 136 10.56 5.49 4.07
N LEU A 137 9.28 5.34 3.73
CA LEU A 137 8.88 4.90 2.41
C LEU A 137 9.12 6.01 1.37
N ASN A 138 9.27 5.62 0.11
CA ASN A 138 9.30 6.55 -1.01
C ASN A 138 7.89 7.18 -1.24
N ASP A 139 7.82 8.51 -1.20
CA ASP A 139 6.58 9.29 -1.33
C ASP A 139 5.95 9.27 -2.74
N GLU A 140 6.73 8.92 -3.76
CA GLU A 140 6.23 8.76 -5.14
C GLU A 140 5.39 7.49 -5.27
N ILE A 141 5.80 6.45 -4.54
CA ILE A 141 5.19 5.12 -4.55
C ILE A 141 4.09 5.03 -3.49
N PHE A 142 4.34 5.52 -2.28
CA PHE A 142 3.45 5.35 -1.14
C PHE A 142 2.89 6.69 -0.66
N LYS A 143 1.58 6.79 -0.45
CA LYS A 143 0.93 8.02 0.04
C LYS A 143 -0.07 7.76 1.16
N ARG A 144 0.00 8.59 2.19
CA ARG A 144 -0.96 8.61 3.31
C ARG A 144 -1.81 9.87 3.25
N GLY A 145 -3.03 9.79 3.78
CA GLY A 145 -3.96 10.93 3.81
C GLY A 145 -4.83 11.03 2.57
N LYS A 146 -4.93 12.23 1.98
CA LYS A 146 -5.80 12.51 0.84
C LYS A 146 -5.01 12.61 -0.44
N LEU A 147 -5.52 11.96 -1.49
CA LEU A 147 -5.06 12.18 -2.86
C LEU A 147 -5.82 13.36 -3.47
N LYS A 148 -5.17 14.09 -4.38
CA LYS A 148 -5.87 15.05 -5.24
C LYS A 148 -6.73 14.25 -6.23
N SER A 149 -7.94 14.70 -6.54
CA SER A 149 -8.91 13.88 -7.32
C SER A 149 -8.35 13.40 -8.66
N LYS A 150 -7.58 14.24 -9.36
CA LYS A 150 -6.95 13.88 -10.65
C LYS A 150 -5.91 12.77 -10.56
N THR A 151 -5.22 12.64 -9.41
CA THR A 151 -4.20 11.60 -9.21
C THR A 151 -4.77 10.37 -8.50
N ALA A 152 -6.05 10.37 -8.10
CA ALA A 152 -6.61 9.26 -7.34
C ALA A 152 -6.74 7.96 -8.18
N ILE A 153 -6.82 8.10 -9.51
CA ILE A 153 -6.93 6.98 -10.44
C ILE A 153 -5.65 6.13 -10.53
N ASP A 154 -4.49 6.75 -10.25
CA ASP A 154 -3.17 6.12 -10.33
C ASP A 154 -2.77 5.39 -9.04
N TYR A 155 -3.65 5.31 -8.04
CA TYR A 155 -3.30 4.81 -6.72
C TYR A 155 -4.33 3.82 -6.17
N GLN A 156 -3.83 2.72 -5.63
CA GLN A 156 -4.64 1.72 -4.95
C GLN A 156 -4.58 1.88 -3.44
N GLN A 157 -5.73 1.77 -2.78
CA GLN A 157 -5.85 1.91 -1.33
C GLN A 157 -5.71 0.55 -0.64
N PHE A 158 -4.69 0.42 0.20
CA PHE A 158 -4.43 -0.74 1.03
C PHE A 158 -4.80 -0.46 2.47
N TYR A 159 -5.82 -1.13 2.97
CA TYR A 159 -6.25 -1.01 4.35
C TYR A 159 -5.32 -1.79 5.29
N PHE A 160 -4.93 -1.16 6.39
CA PHE A 160 -3.90 -1.66 7.29
C PHE A 160 -4.32 -2.97 7.95
N ASN A 161 -5.57 -3.10 8.42
CA ASN A 161 -5.96 -4.33 9.10
C ASN A 161 -6.13 -5.46 8.08
N GLY A 162 -6.72 -5.18 6.91
CA GLY A 162 -6.81 -6.15 5.82
C GLY A 162 -5.44 -6.73 5.43
N VAL A 163 -4.47 -5.87 5.07
CA VAL A 163 -3.12 -6.31 4.69
C VAL A 163 -2.39 -7.02 5.83
N ARG A 164 -2.48 -6.51 7.07
CA ARG A 164 -1.80 -7.14 8.21
C ARG A 164 -2.42 -8.49 8.59
N SER A 165 -3.74 -8.61 8.50
CA SER A 165 -4.46 -9.86 8.73
C SER A 165 -3.99 -10.89 7.73
N LEU A 166 -4.05 -10.53 6.45
CA LEU A 166 -3.64 -11.35 5.31
C LEU A 166 -2.18 -11.83 5.39
N TYR A 167 -1.26 -10.93 5.77
CA TYR A 167 0.15 -11.30 5.93
C TYR A 167 0.38 -12.28 7.09
N LYS A 168 -0.33 -12.10 8.20
CA LYS A 168 -0.20 -12.93 9.41
C LYS A 168 -0.90 -14.28 9.29
N SER A 169 -1.97 -14.37 8.52
CA SER A 169 -2.69 -15.62 8.25
C SER A 169 -1.95 -16.52 7.26
N ALA A 170 -0.97 -15.99 6.52
CA ALA A 170 -0.08 -16.76 5.67
C ALA A 170 1.15 -17.27 6.44
N ASN A 171 1.44 -18.57 6.33
CA ASN A 171 2.66 -19.17 6.88
C ASN A 171 3.77 -19.25 5.84
N GLY A 172 4.95 -18.66 6.07
CA GLY A 172 6.23 -18.90 5.38
C GLY A 172 6.17 -19.15 3.86
N LYS A 173 5.86 -20.38 3.43
CA LYS A 173 5.63 -20.76 2.02
C LYS A 173 4.53 -19.91 1.36
N ASN A 174 3.49 -19.53 2.10
CA ASN A 174 2.37 -18.72 1.62
C ASN A 174 2.73 -17.24 1.41
N HIS A 175 3.82 -16.73 2.02
CA HIS A 175 4.27 -15.35 1.78
C HIS A 175 4.76 -15.11 0.35
N ASN A 176 5.23 -16.14 -0.35
CA ASN A 176 5.56 -16.01 -1.77
C ASN A 176 4.29 -15.87 -2.62
N TYR A 177 3.21 -16.55 -2.24
CA TYR A 177 1.92 -16.50 -2.94
C TYR A 177 1.14 -15.22 -2.66
N LEU A 178 1.31 -14.64 -1.47
CA LEU A 178 0.80 -13.31 -1.16
C LEU A 178 1.33 -12.24 -2.14
N GLY A 179 2.50 -12.41 -2.76
CA GLY A 179 3.03 -11.44 -3.72
C GLY A 179 2.15 -11.32 -4.96
N TYR A 180 1.73 -12.47 -5.48
CA TYR A 180 0.75 -12.53 -6.56
C TYR A 180 -0.63 -12.04 -6.11
N LEU A 181 -0.95 -12.17 -4.83
CA LEU A 181 -2.17 -11.62 -4.27
C LEU A 181 -2.16 -10.09 -4.24
N PHE A 182 -1.05 -9.51 -3.81
CA PHE A 182 -0.86 -8.07 -3.80
C PHE A 182 -0.88 -7.48 -5.21
N GLN A 183 -0.43 -8.22 -6.22
CA GLN A 183 -0.59 -7.84 -7.63
C GLN A 183 -2.04 -7.92 -8.13
N LEU A 184 -2.87 -8.78 -7.52
CA LEU A 184 -4.27 -8.94 -7.87
C LEU A 184 -5.17 -7.89 -7.19
N ILE A 185 -4.78 -7.40 -6.01
CA ILE A 185 -5.55 -6.39 -5.25
C ILE A 185 -5.92 -5.13 -6.06
N PRO A 186 -5.06 -4.54 -6.92
CA PRO A 186 -5.41 -3.43 -7.79
C PRO A 186 -6.64 -3.67 -8.66
N PHE A 187 -6.90 -4.91 -9.04
CA PHE A 187 -8.03 -5.27 -9.90
C PHE A 187 -9.29 -5.64 -9.10
N ILE A 188 -9.23 -5.73 -7.77
CA ILE A 188 -10.40 -6.10 -6.96
C ILE A 188 -11.38 -4.92 -6.89
N ASN A 189 -12.58 -5.12 -7.43
CA ASN A 189 -13.69 -4.21 -7.29
C ASN A 189 -14.09 -4.02 -5.83
N ARG A 190 -14.17 -2.77 -5.37
CA ARG A 190 -14.45 -2.43 -3.97
C ARG A 190 -15.87 -2.78 -3.52
N GLU A 191 -16.85 -2.69 -4.41
CA GLU A 191 -18.25 -2.93 -4.10
C GLU A 191 -18.60 -4.41 -4.16
N TRP A 192 -18.08 -5.11 -5.16
CA TRP A 192 -18.52 -6.44 -5.57
C TRP A 192 -17.51 -7.56 -5.29
N ASN A 193 -16.29 -7.23 -4.86
CA ASN A 193 -15.22 -8.17 -4.47
C ASN A 193 -14.84 -9.19 -5.57
N VAL A 194 -14.85 -8.72 -6.82
CA VAL A 194 -14.47 -9.47 -8.04
C VAL A 194 -13.30 -8.79 -8.73
N VAL A 195 -12.51 -9.53 -9.51
CA VAL A 195 -11.38 -8.99 -10.26
C VAL A 195 -11.86 -8.39 -11.58
N CYS A 196 -11.51 -7.13 -11.84
CA CYS A 196 -12.00 -6.32 -12.96
C CYS A 196 -10.98 -5.23 -13.37
N GLU A 197 -11.13 -4.69 -14.59
CA GLU A 197 -10.29 -3.61 -15.11
C GLU A 197 -10.62 -2.26 -14.45
N ASN A 198 -11.86 -2.10 -13.99
CA ASN A 198 -12.41 -0.89 -13.38
C ASN A 198 -12.78 -1.11 -11.90
N PRO A 199 -11.79 -1.24 -10.99
CA PRO A 199 -12.00 -1.61 -9.57
C PRO A 199 -12.83 -0.61 -8.74
N PHE A 200 -13.11 0.57 -9.31
CA PHE A 200 -13.90 1.63 -8.69
C PHE A 200 -15.32 1.73 -9.22
N GLU A 201 -15.71 0.92 -10.21
CA GLU A 201 -17.07 0.90 -10.73
C GLU A 201 -18.04 0.41 -9.65
N ALA A 202 -19.06 1.21 -9.37
CA ALA A 202 -20.05 0.91 -8.34
C ALA A 202 -21.30 0.25 -8.92
N ASP A 203 -21.61 0.52 -10.18
CA ASP A 203 -22.73 -0.09 -10.90
C ASP A 203 -22.33 -1.49 -11.39
N LEU A 204 -23.06 -2.51 -10.92
CA LEU A 204 -22.76 -3.91 -11.21
C LEU A 204 -22.74 -4.20 -12.72
N ASP A 205 -23.65 -3.57 -13.47
CA ASP A 205 -23.82 -3.83 -14.91
C ASP A 205 -22.63 -3.29 -15.74
N ASN A 206 -21.86 -2.37 -15.18
CA ASN A 206 -20.71 -1.75 -15.83
C ASN A 206 -19.37 -2.36 -15.39
N VAL A 207 -19.37 -3.35 -14.49
CA VAL A 207 -18.13 -4.00 -14.03
C VAL A 207 -17.50 -4.83 -15.15
N GLN A 208 -16.25 -4.51 -15.50
CA GLN A 208 -15.50 -5.14 -16.58
C GLN A 208 -14.62 -6.25 -16.01
N LEU A 209 -15.16 -7.46 -15.89
CA LEU A 209 -14.46 -8.60 -15.30
C LEU A 209 -13.21 -8.98 -16.09
N VAL A 210 -12.12 -9.19 -15.37
CA VAL A 210 -10.82 -9.62 -15.93
C VAL A 210 -10.75 -11.14 -15.91
N THR A 211 -10.32 -11.73 -17.02
CA THR A 211 -10.05 -13.17 -17.08
C THR A 211 -8.67 -13.48 -16.50
N MET A 212 -8.44 -14.74 -16.10
CA MET A 212 -7.12 -15.19 -15.66
C MET A 212 -6.04 -14.94 -16.72
N LYS A 213 -6.38 -15.11 -18.01
CA LYS A 213 -5.46 -14.85 -19.12
C LYS A 213 -5.07 -13.36 -19.16
N ASP A 214 -6.06 -12.47 -19.15
CA ASP A 214 -5.83 -11.01 -19.21
C ASP A 214 -5.04 -10.55 -17.97
N PHE A 215 -5.38 -11.07 -16.79
CA PHE A 215 -4.64 -10.79 -15.57
C PHE A 215 -3.16 -11.19 -15.69
N CYS A 216 -2.88 -12.41 -16.17
CA CYS A 216 -1.51 -12.86 -16.40
C CYS A 216 -0.77 -11.97 -17.38
N ASP A 217 -1.43 -11.52 -18.45
CA ASP A 217 -0.84 -10.57 -19.41
C ASP A 217 -0.52 -9.22 -18.74
N TYR A 218 -1.40 -8.69 -17.88
CA TYR A 218 -1.15 -7.45 -17.13
C TYR A 218 0.05 -7.54 -16.20
N ILE A 219 0.27 -8.69 -15.55
CA ILE A 219 1.42 -8.88 -14.66
C ILE A 219 2.68 -9.40 -15.38
N GLY A 220 2.69 -9.40 -16.72
CA GLY A 220 3.86 -9.71 -17.54
C GLY A 220 4.10 -11.20 -17.79
N TYR A 221 3.11 -12.07 -17.57
CA TYR A 221 3.19 -13.52 -17.76
C TYR A 221 2.43 -13.98 -19.01
N LYS A 222 3.16 -14.22 -20.10
CA LYS A 222 2.57 -14.55 -21.41
C LYS A 222 2.52 -16.05 -21.77
N ASP A 223 3.12 -16.92 -20.97
CA ASP A 223 3.17 -18.37 -21.24
C ASP A 223 2.05 -19.12 -20.48
N THR A 224 1.34 -19.99 -21.20
CA THR A 224 0.31 -20.93 -20.70
C THR A 224 0.77 -21.74 -19.48
N SER A 225 2.06 -22.07 -19.39
CA SER A 225 2.62 -22.79 -18.24
C SER A 225 2.60 -21.94 -16.95
N SER A 226 2.75 -20.62 -17.08
CA SER A 226 2.69 -19.65 -15.98
C SER A 226 1.25 -19.42 -15.52
N ILE A 227 0.31 -19.33 -16.46
CA ILE A 227 -1.14 -19.22 -16.18
C ILE A 227 -1.60 -20.43 -15.35
N SER A 228 -1.24 -21.64 -15.77
CA SER A 228 -1.60 -22.88 -15.06
C SER A 228 -1.01 -22.96 -13.65
N LYS A 229 0.21 -22.46 -13.45
CA LYS A 229 0.86 -22.41 -12.13
C LYS A 229 0.16 -21.41 -11.22
N LEU A 230 -0.12 -20.21 -11.71
CA LEU A 230 -0.79 -19.16 -10.94
C LEU A 230 -2.20 -19.58 -10.53
N LYS A 231 -2.92 -20.21 -11.46
CA LYS A 231 -4.22 -20.81 -11.19
C LYS A 231 -4.18 -21.80 -10.03
N LYS A 232 -3.25 -22.76 -10.05
CA LYS A 232 -3.07 -23.74 -8.96
C LYS A 232 -2.73 -23.06 -7.64
N ILE A 233 -1.94 -21.99 -7.68
CA ILE A 233 -1.60 -21.20 -6.51
C ILE A 233 -2.85 -20.54 -5.91
N TYR A 234 -3.65 -19.86 -6.74
CA TYR A 234 -4.86 -19.17 -6.29
C TYR A 234 -5.93 -20.12 -5.78
N ASP A 235 -6.16 -21.24 -6.46
CA ASP A 235 -7.14 -22.25 -6.03
C ASP A 235 -6.75 -22.95 -4.72
N GLY A 236 -5.44 -23.11 -4.48
CA GLY A 236 -4.90 -23.73 -3.26
C GLY A 236 -4.58 -22.74 -2.13
N LEU A 237 -4.84 -21.44 -2.31
CA LEU A 237 -4.48 -20.43 -1.32
C LEU A 237 -5.54 -20.38 -0.20
N GLU A 238 -5.21 -21.00 0.93
CA GLU A 238 -6.09 -21.05 2.11
C GLU A 238 -5.61 -20.13 3.23
N PHE A 239 -6.58 -19.61 3.97
CA PHE A 239 -6.42 -18.75 5.13
C PHE A 239 -7.23 -19.26 6.30
N ASP A 240 -6.69 -19.14 7.52
CA ASP A 240 -7.46 -19.38 8.74
C ASP A 240 -8.36 -18.17 9.01
N VAL A 241 -9.67 -18.38 8.96
CA VAL A 241 -10.69 -17.40 9.30
C VAL A 241 -11.58 -18.00 10.40
N ASN A 242 -11.47 -17.46 11.61
CA ASN A 242 -12.21 -17.91 12.79
C ASN A 242 -12.04 -19.42 13.09
N GLY A 243 -10.82 -19.96 12.93
CA GLY A 243 -10.52 -21.37 13.21
C GLY A 243 -10.95 -22.32 12.10
N LYS A 244 -11.38 -21.80 10.94
CA LYS A 244 -11.70 -22.59 9.74
C LYS A 244 -10.79 -22.19 8.61
N LYS A 245 -10.29 -23.19 7.87
CA LYS A 245 -9.59 -22.93 6.63
C LYS A 245 -10.59 -22.48 5.57
N GLN A 246 -10.31 -21.39 4.89
CA GLN A 246 -11.11 -20.89 3.79
C GLN A 246 -10.20 -20.47 2.64
N ARG A 247 -10.62 -20.76 1.41
CA ARG A 247 -9.90 -20.29 0.22
C ARG A 247 -9.98 -18.78 0.10
N PHE A 248 -8.93 -18.17 -0.45
CA PHE A 248 -8.87 -16.73 -0.69
C PHE A 248 -9.77 -16.27 -1.83
N CYS A 249 -9.74 -17.00 -2.93
CA CYS A 249 -10.48 -16.67 -4.14
C CYS A 249 -11.04 -17.94 -4.77
N ALA A 250 -12.14 -17.77 -5.47
CA ALA A 250 -12.74 -18.82 -6.26
C ALA A 250 -12.63 -18.43 -7.73
N LEU A 251 -12.39 -19.44 -8.55
CA LEU A 251 -12.32 -19.31 -9.99
C LEU A 251 -13.64 -19.79 -10.58
N THR A 252 -14.33 -18.89 -11.25
CA THR A 252 -15.59 -19.17 -11.94
C THR A 252 -15.31 -19.31 -13.44
N TYR A 253 -15.87 -20.34 -14.07
CA TYR A 253 -15.59 -20.66 -15.46
C TYR A 253 -16.84 -20.45 -16.31
N THR A 254 -16.66 -19.82 -17.47
CA THR A 254 -17.65 -19.83 -18.54
C THR A 254 -17.20 -20.83 -19.60
N GLY A 255 -17.69 -22.06 -19.53
CA GLY A 255 -17.30 -23.14 -20.44
C GLY A 255 -16.03 -23.91 -20.00
N LEU A 256 -15.37 -24.54 -20.96
CA LEU A 256 -14.25 -25.48 -20.71
C LEU A 256 -12.87 -24.80 -20.71
N ASP A 257 -12.75 -23.58 -21.24
CA ASP A 257 -11.47 -22.88 -21.31
C ASP A 257 -11.10 -22.27 -19.96
N SER A 258 -10.13 -22.89 -19.30
CA SER A 258 -9.58 -22.45 -18.03
C SER A 258 -8.96 -21.05 -18.04
N GLY A 259 -8.57 -20.52 -19.21
CA GLY A 259 -8.04 -19.16 -19.35
C GLY A 259 -9.10 -18.07 -19.19
N THR A 260 -10.37 -18.41 -19.49
CA THR A 260 -11.52 -17.51 -19.33
C THR A 260 -12.02 -17.41 -17.89
N ALA A 261 -11.36 -18.10 -16.96
CA ALA A 261 -11.74 -18.09 -15.56
C ALA A 261 -11.76 -16.67 -15.01
N ARG A 262 -12.84 -16.31 -14.32
CA ARG A 262 -12.98 -15.05 -13.61
C ARG A 262 -12.78 -15.28 -12.13
N ILE A 263 -12.24 -14.29 -11.43
CA ILE A 263 -11.79 -14.43 -10.05
C ILE A 263 -12.73 -13.64 -9.14
N CYS A 264 -13.34 -14.31 -8.16
CA CYS A 264 -14.02 -13.65 -7.05
C CYS A 264 -13.25 -13.88 -5.74
N ILE A 265 -13.30 -12.90 -4.85
CA ILE A 265 -12.52 -12.87 -3.62
C ILE A 265 -13.43 -13.24 -2.46
N ASN A 266 -12.93 -14.10 -1.58
CA ASN A 266 -13.65 -14.49 -0.38
C ASN A 266 -13.79 -13.27 0.54
N PRO A 267 -15.02 -12.75 0.74
CA PRO A 267 -15.23 -11.56 1.54
C PRO A 267 -14.94 -11.76 3.03
N GLU A 268 -14.88 -13.01 3.51
CA GLU A 268 -14.47 -13.33 4.88
C GLU A 268 -12.96 -13.27 5.07
N VAL A 269 -12.18 -13.42 3.98
CA VAL A 269 -10.72 -13.28 4.00
C VAL A 269 -10.31 -11.84 3.69
N PHE A 270 -10.91 -11.23 2.67
CA PHE A 270 -10.58 -9.89 2.22
C PHE A 270 -11.81 -9.20 1.63
N TYR A 271 -12.23 -8.10 2.25
CA TYR A 271 -13.24 -7.18 1.73
C TYR A 271 -12.94 -5.77 2.22
N VAL A 272 -12.87 -4.82 1.29
CA VAL A 272 -12.52 -3.42 1.56
C VAL A 272 -13.69 -2.45 1.35
N GLY A 273 -14.83 -2.96 0.87
CA GLY A 273 -16.05 -2.19 0.69
C GLY A 273 -16.79 -1.94 2.00
N SER A 274 -17.78 -1.06 1.95
CA SER A 274 -18.55 -0.66 3.13
C SER A 274 -19.85 -1.46 3.34
N ASN A 275 -20.32 -2.18 2.32
CA ASN A 275 -21.61 -2.87 2.34
C ASN A 275 -21.45 -4.39 2.21
N LYS A 276 -21.18 -5.06 3.34
CA LYS A 276 -21.01 -6.52 3.39
C LYS A 276 -22.19 -7.32 2.81
N GLY A 277 -23.42 -6.79 2.92
CA GLY A 277 -24.60 -7.48 2.40
C GLY A 277 -24.57 -7.73 0.89
N ARG A 278 -23.87 -6.85 0.12
CA ARG A 278 -23.71 -7.02 -1.34
C ARG A 278 -22.87 -8.22 -1.73
N VAL A 279 -21.95 -8.64 -0.86
CA VAL A 279 -20.97 -9.69 -1.15
C VAL A 279 -21.24 -10.97 -0.37
N ASP A 280 -22.31 -11.04 0.43
CA ASP A 280 -22.62 -12.22 1.25
C ASP A 280 -22.88 -13.48 0.41
N VAL A 281 -23.46 -13.33 -0.79
CA VAL A 281 -23.62 -14.42 -1.76
C VAL A 281 -22.25 -15.02 -2.17
N LEU A 282 -21.20 -14.18 -2.11
CA LEU A 282 -19.76 -14.49 -2.20
C LEU A 282 -19.41 -15.79 -1.49
N LYS A 283 -19.88 -15.89 -0.24
CA LYS A 283 -19.49 -16.91 0.71
C LYS A 283 -19.90 -18.31 0.27
N LEU A 284 -20.92 -18.44 -0.59
CA LEU A 284 -21.37 -19.74 -1.10
C LEU A 284 -20.28 -20.47 -1.89
N PHE A 285 -19.36 -19.75 -2.53
CA PHE A 285 -18.25 -20.35 -3.28
C PHE A 285 -17.08 -20.80 -2.38
N PHE A 286 -17.15 -20.53 -1.08
CA PHE A 286 -16.08 -20.75 -0.10
C PHE A 286 -16.50 -21.61 1.09
N LYS A 287 -17.76 -22.07 1.12
CA LYS A 287 -18.24 -23.01 2.14
C LYS A 287 -17.67 -24.39 1.82
N GLU A 288 -16.94 -24.95 2.79
CA GLU A 288 -16.74 -26.40 2.90
C GLU A 288 -17.97 -27.06 3.53
#